data_AF-A0A7I0KC18-F1
#
_entry.id   AF-A0A7I0KC18-F1
#
_cell.length_a   1.000
_cell.length_b   1.000
_cell.length_c   1.000
_cell.angle_alpha   90.00
_cell.angle_beta   90.00
_cell.angle_gamma   90.00
#
_symmetry.space_group_name_H-M   'P 1'
#
loop_
_entity.id
_entity.type
_entity.pdbx_description
1 polymer ?
#
loop_
_entity_poly.entity_id
_entity_poly.type
_entity_poly.pdbx_seq_one_letter_code
_entity_poly.pdbx_strand_id
1 'polypeptide(L)'
;MAKVEAAGFVIRRGRSFADLEKKAPALVAEMRQDLTKNPLVREFIILSKKVTYMGSGKLIFMYFLEEHENLRGIVDVMLNYGAIFDVSFNKVPRYNFREDFVEYLVSPA
;
A
#
# COMPACT_ATOMS: atom_id res chain seq x y z
N MET A 1 -0.96 -22.79 19.71
CA MET A 1 -2.41 -22.90 19.93
C MET A 1 -2.65 -22.93 21.43
N ALA A 2 -3.11 -21.84 22.05
CA ALA A 2 -3.84 -21.88 23.34
C ALA A 2 -4.10 -20.46 23.86
N LYS A 3 -5.31 -20.26 24.40
CA LYS A 3 -5.76 -19.16 25.29
C LYS A 3 -6.19 -17.82 24.69
N VAL A 4 -6.96 -17.81 23.60
CA VAL A 4 -7.84 -16.67 23.32
C VAL A 4 -9.16 -17.14 22.71
N GLU A 5 -9.91 -17.95 23.44
CA GLU A 5 -11.30 -18.30 23.10
C GLU A 5 -12.27 -17.77 24.17
N ALA A 6 -12.01 -16.56 24.67
CA ALA A 6 -12.97 -15.85 25.52
C ALA A 6 -13.52 -14.65 24.74
N ALA A 7 -14.84 -14.60 24.59
CA ALA A 7 -15.64 -13.54 23.93
C ALA A 7 -15.94 -13.65 22.41
N GLY A 8 -15.93 -14.84 21.81
CA GLY A 8 -16.51 -15.03 20.46
C GLY A 8 -15.73 -14.37 19.31
N PHE A 9 -14.50 -13.95 19.56
CA PHE A 9 -13.62 -13.39 18.54
C PHE A 9 -12.86 -14.52 17.82
N VAL A 10 -12.96 -14.54 16.48
CA VAL A 10 -12.17 -15.44 15.64
C VAL A 10 -10.82 -14.80 15.39
N ILE A 11 -9.76 -15.33 16.02
CA ILE A 11 -8.38 -14.96 15.67
C ILE A 11 -8.04 -15.60 14.34
N ARG A 12 -7.92 -14.79 13.30
CA ARG A 12 -7.35 -15.20 12.02
C ARG A 12 -5.86 -14.85 12.01
N ARG A 13 -5.03 -15.75 11.48
CA ARG A 13 -3.63 -15.43 11.20
C ARG A 13 -3.61 -14.23 10.24
N GLY A 14 -2.89 -13.18 10.62
CA GLY A 14 -2.66 -12.03 9.75
C GLY A 14 -2.00 -12.45 8.44
N ARG A 15 -2.26 -11.70 7.37
CA ARG A 15 -1.58 -11.91 6.08
C ARG A 15 -0.15 -11.36 6.18
N SER A 16 0.83 -12.03 5.58
CA SER A 16 2.23 -11.60 5.63
C SER A 16 2.55 -10.61 4.51
N PHE A 17 3.26 -9.52 4.81
CA PHE A 17 3.74 -8.60 3.77
C PHE A 17 4.75 -9.25 2.82
N ALA A 18 5.48 -10.29 3.26
CA ALA A 18 6.33 -11.09 2.36
C ALA A 18 5.51 -11.84 1.29
N ASP A 19 4.29 -12.26 1.61
CA ASP A 19 3.41 -12.90 0.62
C ASP A 19 2.73 -11.87 -0.30
N LEU A 20 2.55 -10.63 0.18
CA LEU A 20 2.12 -9.51 -0.65
C LEU A 20 3.21 -9.15 -1.67
N GLU A 21 4.47 -9.06 -1.24
CA GLU A 21 5.59 -8.74 -2.11
C GLU A 21 5.75 -9.74 -3.26
N LYS A 22 5.57 -11.04 -3.00
CA LYS A 22 5.58 -12.07 -4.05
C LYS A 22 4.49 -11.87 -5.11
N LYS A 23 3.35 -11.26 -4.75
CA LYS A 23 2.23 -11.00 -5.68
C LYS A 23 2.43 -9.76 -6.52
N ALA A 24 3.20 -8.78 -6.02
CA ALA A 24 3.41 -7.50 -6.68
C ALA A 24 4.85 -7.01 -6.52
N PRO A 25 5.86 -7.78 -6.95
CA PRO A 25 7.26 -7.50 -6.62
C PRO A 25 7.75 -6.18 -7.22
N ALA A 26 7.32 -5.84 -8.45
CA ALA A 26 7.71 -4.61 -9.11
C ALA A 26 7.21 -3.36 -8.37
N LEU A 27 5.91 -3.32 -8.04
CA LEU A 27 5.30 -2.21 -7.31
C LEU A 27 5.90 -2.06 -5.90
N VAL A 28 6.08 -3.18 -5.20
CA VAL A 28 6.64 -3.16 -3.84
C VAL A 28 8.10 -2.69 -3.84
N ALA A 29 8.90 -3.06 -4.85
CA ALA A 29 10.26 -2.56 -5.00
C ALA A 29 10.30 -1.05 -5.29
N GLU A 30 9.37 -0.52 -6.09
CA GLU A 30 9.23 0.91 -6.35
C GLU A 30 8.84 1.67 -5.07
N MET A 31 7.81 1.21 -4.36
CA MET A 31 7.38 1.78 -3.07
C MET A 31 8.51 1.79 -2.04
N ARG A 32 9.31 0.71 -1.99
CA ARG A 32 10.49 0.62 -1.12
C ARG A 32 11.51 1.72 -1.43
N GLN A 33 11.81 1.95 -2.72
CA GLN A 33 12.73 3.01 -3.13
C GLN A 33 12.18 4.39 -2.78
N ASP A 34 10.90 4.63 -3.02
CA ASP A 34 10.23 5.90 -2.75
C ASP A 34 10.23 6.25 -1.26
N LEU A 35 9.87 5.28 -0.41
CA LEU A 35 9.87 5.44 1.05
C LEU A 35 11.29 5.57 1.61
N THR A 36 12.29 4.91 1.02
CA THR A 36 13.69 5.10 1.40
C THR A 36 14.15 6.55 1.11
N LYS A 37 13.72 7.13 -0.01
CA LYS A 37 14.05 8.52 -0.37
C LYS A 37 13.24 9.55 0.43
N ASN A 38 11.98 9.23 0.74
CA ASN A 38 11.03 10.13 1.40
C ASN A 38 10.34 9.43 2.59
N PRO A 39 11.04 9.23 3.72
CA PRO A 39 10.61 8.34 4.80
C PRO A 39 9.38 8.82 5.58
N LEU A 40 8.93 10.06 5.38
CA LEU A 40 7.76 10.64 6.06
C LEU A 40 6.52 10.75 5.16
N VAL A 41 6.62 10.37 3.88
CA VAL A 41 5.47 10.35 2.97
C VAL A 41 4.68 9.06 3.21
N ARG A 42 3.36 9.18 3.37
CA ARG A 42 2.45 8.04 3.50
C ARG A 42 1.43 7.93 2.39
N GLU A 43 1.20 9.04 1.70
CA GLU A 43 0.10 9.14 0.75
C GLU A 43 0.57 8.83 -0.65
N PHE A 44 -0.21 8.03 -1.37
CA PHE A 44 -0.04 7.81 -2.79
C PHE A 44 -1.38 7.80 -3.51
N ILE A 45 -1.32 8.05 -4.82
CA ILE A 45 -2.45 7.90 -5.73
C ILE A 45 -2.10 6.91 -6.84
N ILE A 46 -3.14 6.33 -7.44
CA ILE A 46 -2.99 5.63 -8.72
C ILE A 46 -3.64 6.45 -9.82
N LEU A 47 -2.95 6.58 -10.96
CA LEU A 47 -3.38 7.44 -12.05
C LEU A 47 -3.09 6.77 -13.40
N SER A 48 -3.86 7.13 -14.44
CA SER A 48 -3.42 6.88 -15.82
C SER A 48 -2.46 7.98 -16.24
N LYS A 49 -1.41 7.64 -16.99
CA LYS A 49 -0.51 8.61 -17.64
C LYS A 49 -1.24 9.58 -18.60
N LYS A 50 -2.48 9.27 -18.99
CA LYS A 50 -3.32 10.14 -19.83
C LYS A 50 -3.97 11.30 -19.07
N VAL A 51 -3.82 11.35 -17.75
CA VAL A 51 -4.45 12.36 -16.89
C VAL A 51 -3.36 13.19 -16.23
N THR A 52 -3.60 14.50 -16.13
CA THR A 52 -2.76 15.39 -15.32
C THR A 52 -3.35 15.51 -13.93
N TYR A 53 -2.55 15.20 -12.91
CA TYR A 53 -2.96 15.40 -11.52
C TYR A 53 -2.66 16.83 -11.06
N MET A 54 -3.70 17.62 -10.81
CA MET A 54 -3.59 18.97 -10.26
C MET A 54 -3.64 18.90 -8.72
N GLY A 55 -2.48 18.62 -8.12
CA GLY A 55 -2.34 18.42 -6.67
C GLY A 55 -2.37 19.70 -5.83
N SER A 56 -2.40 19.53 -4.51
CA SER A 56 -2.43 20.62 -3.52
C SER A 56 -1.05 21.18 -3.13
N GLY A 57 0.03 20.73 -3.78
CA GLY A 57 1.42 21.04 -3.40
C GLY A 57 2.00 20.11 -2.33
N LYS A 58 1.19 19.23 -1.73
CA LYS A 58 1.66 18.14 -0.85
C LYS A 58 2.43 17.09 -1.67
N LEU A 59 3.57 16.63 -1.16
CA LEU A 59 4.30 15.50 -1.73
C LEU A 59 3.49 14.20 -1.55
N ILE A 60 3.15 13.57 -2.66
CA ILE A 60 2.32 12.37 -2.77
C ILE A 60 2.98 11.47 -3.82
N PHE A 61 3.14 10.18 -3.55
CA PHE A 61 3.64 9.26 -4.58
C PHE A 61 2.57 9.00 -5.64
N MET A 62 3.00 8.77 -6.87
CA MET A 62 2.10 8.53 -8.00
C MET A 62 2.53 7.24 -8.69
N TYR A 63 1.67 6.23 -8.65
CA TYR A 63 1.89 4.98 -9.36
C TYR A 63 0.96 4.92 -10.58
N PHE A 64 1.53 4.63 -11.75
CA PHE A 64 0.77 4.68 -12.99
C PHE A 64 0.18 3.32 -13.38
N LEU A 65 -1.06 3.32 -13.84
CA LEU A 65 -1.78 2.12 -14.28
C LEU A 65 -1.06 1.41 -15.44
N GLU A 66 -0.28 2.15 -16.22
CA GLU A 66 0.47 1.65 -17.37
C GLU A 66 1.83 1.02 -17.00
N GLU A 67 2.30 1.19 -15.76
CA GLU A 67 3.62 0.68 -15.31
C GLU A 67 3.52 -0.62 -14.52
N HIS A 68 2.33 -0.94 -14.02
CA HIS A 68 2.07 -2.15 -13.23
C HIS A 68 0.86 -2.88 -13.78
N GLU A 69 1.06 -4.11 -14.24
CA GLU A 69 -0.04 -4.96 -14.71
C GLU A 69 -1.07 -5.15 -13.58
N ASN A 70 -2.33 -4.85 -13.88
CA ASN A 70 -3.44 -4.94 -12.92
C ASN A 70 -3.20 -4.16 -11.61
N LEU A 71 -2.61 -2.96 -11.68
CA LEU A 71 -2.35 -2.10 -10.51
C LEU A 71 -3.56 -1.95 -9.58
N ARG A 72 -4.77 -1.82 -10.13
CA ARG A 72 -6.01 -1.73 -9.33
C ARG A 72 -6.21 -3.00 -8.49
N GLY A 73 -6.11 -4.18 -9.10
CA GLY A 73 -6.22 -5.45 -8.38
C GLY A 73 -5.11 -5.64 -7.35
N ILE A 74 -3.90 -5.15 -7.62
CA ILE A 74 -2.82 -5.15 -6.63
C ILE A 74 -3.20 -4.30 -5.41
N VAL A 75 -3.69 -3.08 -5.62
CA VAL A 75 -4.15 -2.19 -4.54
C VAL A 75 -5.29 -2.81 -3.73
N ASP A 76 -6.25 -3.48 -4.39
CA ASP A 76 -7.32 -4.22 -3.69
C ASP A 76 -6.74 -5.31 -2.78
N VAL A 77 -5.71 -6.03 -3.25
CA VAL A 77 -5.01 -7.02 -2.43
C VAL A 77 -4.25 -6.34 -1.27
N MET A 78 -3.59 -5.21 -1.50
CA MET A 78 -2.90 -4.46 -0.44
C MET A 78 -3.87 -4.01 0.68
N LEU A 79 -5.07 -3.52 0.32
CA LEU A 79 -6.13 -3.20 1.28
C LEU A 79 -6.52 -4.42 2.12
N ASN A 80 -6.71 -5.57 1.45
CA ASN A 80 -7.01 -6.84 2.14
C ASN A 80 -5.87 -7.30 3.06
N TYR A 81 -4.61 -7.03 2.70
CA TYR A 81 -3.46 -7.32 3.55
C TYR A 81 -3.30 -6.34 4.70
N GLY A 82 -4.09 -5.27 4.74
CA GLY A 82 -3.92 -4.20 5.72
C GLY A 82 -2.67 -3.36 5.46
N ALA A 83 -2.00 -3.50 4.32
CA ALA A 83 -0.79 -2.74 4.01
C ALA A 83 -1.06 -1.24 3.81
N ILE A 84 -2.29 -0.91 3.39
CA ILE A 84 -2.74 0.45 3.08
C ILE A 84 -4.19 0.65 3.56
N PHE A 85 -4.66 1.89 3.50
CA PHE A 85 -6.07 2.25 3.70
C PHE A 85 -6.48 3.39 2.77
N ASP A 86 -7.75 3.37 2.35
CA ASP A 86 -8.35 4.37 1.47
C ASP A 86 -8.54 5.70 2.22
N VAL A 87 -8.13 6.80 1.58
CA VAL A 87 -8.30 8.19 2.05
C VAL A 87 -8.86 9.10 0.95
N SER A 88 -9.56 8.51 -0.02
CA SER A 88 -10.18 9.20 -1.15
C SER A 88 -11.28 10.14 -0.66
N PHE A 89 -11.16 11.41 -1.03
CA PHE A 89 -12.18 12.45 -0.79
C PHE A 89 -12.81 12.94 -2.11
N ASN A 90 -12.32 12.45 -3.24
CA ASN A 90 -12.79 12.78 -4.58
C ASN A 90 -12.66 11.56 -5.51
N LYS A 91 -12.73 11.76 -6.83
CA LYS A 91 -12.68 10.68 -7.83
C LYS A 91 -11.27 10.11 -8.09
N VAL A 92 -10.23 10.66 -7.45
CA VAL A 92 -8.85 10.17 -7.59
C VAL A 92 -8.63 9.12 -6.51
N PRO A 93 -8.37 7.85 -6.86
CA PRO A 93 -8.09 6.82 -5.86
C PRO A 93 -6.83 7.18 -5.08
N ARG A 94 -6.96 7.27 -3.77
CA ARG A 94 -5.93 7.77 -2.86
C ARG A 94 -5.84 6.89 -1.63
N TYR A 95 -4.61 6.56 -1.25
CA TYR A 95 -4.34 5.64 -0.16
C TYR A 95 -3.21 6.15 0.70
N ASN A 96 -3.23 5.75 1.97
CA ASN A 96 -2.08 5.86 2.86
C ASN A 96 -1.50 4.49 3.16
N PHE A 97 -0.18 4.39 3.23
CA PHE A 97 0.48 3.23 3.83
C PHE A 97 0.17 3.15 5.33
N ARG A 98 0.10 1.94 5.86
CA ARG A 98 0.18 1.71 7.31
C ARG A 98 1.64 1.62 7.75
N GLU A 99 1.91 2.02 8.99
CA GLU A 99 3.29 2.04 9.51
C GLU A 99 3.92 0.64 9.55
N ASP A 100 3.16 -0.41 9.87
CA ASP A 100 3.64 -1.80 9.87
C ASP A 100 4.16 -2.22 8.48
N PHE A 101 3.49 -1.78 7.42
CA PHE A 101 3.95 -2.03 6.06
C PHE A 101 5.14 -1.15 5.69
N VAL A 102 5.18 0.11 6.11
CA VAL A 102 6.35 0.98 5.89
C VAL A 102 7.58 0.40 6.58
N GLU A 103 7.47 -0.03 7.84
CA GLU A 103 8.53 -0.70 8.58
C GLU A 103 9.04 -1.93 7.83
N TYR A 104 8.14 -2.76 7.29
CA TYR A 104 8.52 -3.89 6.43
C TYR A 104 9.29 -3.46 5.17
N LEU A 105 8.91 -2.34 4.55
CA LEU A 105 9.56 -1.84 3.35
C LEU A 105 10.92 -1.18 3.62
N VAL A 106 11.12 -0.55 4.78
CA VAL A 106 12.39 0.17 5.05
C VAL A 106 13.32 -0.55 6.01
N SER A 107 12.90 -1.67 6.60
CA SER A 107 13.77 -2.49 7.44
C SER A 107 14.93 -3.06 6.63
N PRO A 108 16.17 -3.04 7.17
CA PRO A 108 17.29 -3.76 6.58
C PRO A 108 16.94 -5.25 6.44
N ALA A 109 17.23 -5.83 5.28
CA ALA A 109 17.09 -7.26 5.03
C ALA A 109 18.11 -8.09 5.83
#